data_AF-A0A9W9ZRT1-F1
#
_entry.id   AF-A0A9W9ZRT1-F1
#
_cell.length_a   1.000
_cell.length_b   1.000
_cell.length_c   1.000
_cell.angle_alpha   90.00
_cell.angle_beta   90.00
_cell.angle_gamma   90.00
#
_symmetry.space_group_name_H-M   'P 1'
#
loop_
_entity.id
_entity.type
_entity.pdbx_description
1 polymer ?
#
loop_
_entity_poly.entity_id
_entity_poly.type
_entity_poly.pdbx_seq_one_letter_code
_entity_poly.pdbx_strand_id
1 'polypeptide(L)'
;MTAGEIEYSATVIDQLNKTSPGRDGIPLVPFEDSTYIFYYLFILVMPIALVNLLIGLAVGDIEAIQKTAFLRNKGKQITFIADIERKFPKFFTRRMYNDTEIVRVGVDTGRFWKRGTRKEEFQDEDLLGDNDGEIDEMTLRLDNLTREIEKAKMRQKIMMGSVDQQRDILLAVAEHVGVEVNMPSRVKIE
;
A
#
# COMPACT_ATOMS: atom_id res chain seq x y z
N MET A 1 -27.47 -18.95 17.03
CA MET A 1 -26.66 -20.18 16.76
C MET A 1 -25.67 -20.03 15.62
N THR A 2 -26.04 -19.53 14.43
CA THR A 2 -25.11 -19.38 13.29
C THR A 2 -24.02 -18.32 13.51
N ALA A 3 -24.33 -17.24 14.22
CA ALA A 3 -23.37 -16.20 14.61
C ALA A 3 -22.43 -16.61 15.77
N GLY A 4 -22.47 -17.88 16.22
CA GLY A 4 -21.70 -18.37 17.37
C GLY A 4 -22.42 -18.30 18.71
N GLU A 5 -23.55 -17.58 18.81
CA GLU A 5 -24.39 -17.57 20.01
C GLU A 5 -25.14 -18.90 20.15
N ILE A 6 -24.58 -19.80 20.98
CA ILE A 6 -25.11 -21.13 21.24
C ILE A 6 -25.45 -21.20 22.74
N GLU A 7 -26.74 -21.23 23.07
CA GLU A 7 -27.25 -21.32 24.45
C GLU A 7 -27.18 -22.75 24.99
N TYR A 8 -26.00 -23.38 24.94
CA TYR A 8 -25.77 -24.78 25.29
C TYR A 8 -26.27 -25.14 26.71
N SER A 9 -26.05 -24.25 27.67
CA SER A 9 -26.50 -24.44 29.04
C SER A 9 -28.02 -24.50 29.15
N ALA A 10 -28.72 -23.56 28.51
CA ALA A 10 -30.18 -23.45 28.59
C ALA A 10 -30.90 -24.55 27.79
N THR A 11 -30.30 -25.03 26.69
CA THR A 11 -30.93 -26.00 25.79
C THR A 11 -30.61 -27.45 26.14
N VAL A 12 -29.41 -27.75 26.65
CA VAL A 12 -28.98 -29.13 26.92
C VAL A 12 -28.82 -29.37 28.42
N ILE A 13 -28.00 -28.57 29.11
CA ILE A 13 -27.65 -28.83 30.51
C ILE A 13 -28.85 -28.66 31.45
N ASP A 14 -29.59 -27.57 31.32
CA ASP A 14 -30.74 -27.26 32.16
C ASP A 14 -31.95 -28.16 31.87
N GLN A 15 -31.96 -28.84 30.72
CA GLN A 15 -33.05 -29.69 30.25
C GLN A 15 -32.76 -31.18 30.41
N LEU A 16 -31.49 -31.56 30.64
CA LEU A 16 -31.03 -32.95 30.71
C LEU A 16 -31.86 -33.78 31.70
N ASN A 17 -32.14 -33.21 32.88
CA ASN A 17 -32.88 -33.89 33.94
C ASN A 17 -34.38 -33.50 34.00
N LYS A 18 -34.89 -32.75 33.03
CA LYS A 18 -36.29 -32.27 33.03
C LYS A 18 -37.16 -33.17 32.14
N THR A 19 -38.39 -33.42 32.61
CA THR A 19 -39.43 -34.19 31.89
C THR A 19 -40.51 -33.25 31.39
N SER A 20 -41.12 -33.53 30.24
CA SER A 20 -42.15 -32.65 29.65
C SER A 20 -43.39 -32.55 30.54
N PRO A 21 -43.91 -31.33 30.80
CA PRO A 21 -45.17 -31.18 31.53
C PRO A 21 -46.32 -31.72 30.69
N GLY A 22 -46.93 -32.83 31.14
CA GLY A 22 -48.10 -33.44 30.48
C GLY A 22 -47.84 -34.80 29.80
N ARG A 23 -46.61 -35.33 29.86
CA ARG A 23 -46.29 -36.68 29.40
C ARG A 23 -45.28 -37.31 30.36
N ASP A 24 -45.81 -37.98 31.37
CA ASP A 24 -44.99 -38.56 32.44
C ASP A 24 -43.98 -39.55 31.88
N GLY A 25 -42.70 -39.31 32.18
CA GLY A 25 -41.60 -40.23 31.88
C GLY A 25 -40.84 -40.01 30.58
N ILE A 26 -41.10 -38.95 29.80
CA ILE A 26 -40.29 -38.63 28.60
C ILE A 26 -39.28 -37.51 28.93
N PRO A 27 -37.97 -37.81 28.95
CA PRO A 27 -36.93 -36.80 29.12
C PRO A 27 -36.99 -35.77 28.00
N LEU A 28 -36.74 -34.49 28.30
CA LEU A 28 -36.62 -33.43 27.28
C LEU A 28 -35.47 -33.71 26.31
N VAL A 29 -34.39 -34.33 26.81
CA VAL A 29 -33.25 -34.80 26.01
C VAL A 29 -33.22 -36.33 26.05
N PRO A 30 -33.95 -37.04 25.17
CA PRO A 30 -34.06 -38.49 25.24
C PRO A 30 -32.76 -39.23 24.85
N PHE A 31 -31.87 -38.59 24.09
CA PHE A 31 -30.58 -39.16 23.65
C PHE A 31 -29.43 -38.21 23.99
N GLU A 32 -28.88 -38.34 25.20
CA GLU A 32 -27.85 -37.44 25.73
C GLU A 32 -26.54 -37.53 24.90
N ASP A 33 -26.01 -38.74 24.72
CA ASP A 33 -24.75 -38.97 24.00
C ASP A 33 -24.81 -38.50 22.54
N SER A 34 -25.92 -38.78 21.86
CA SER A 34 -26.12 -38.33 20.47
C SER A 34 -26.23 -36.82 20.38
N THR A 35 -26.91 -36.18 21.33
CA THR A 35 -27.06 -34.71 21.38
C THR A 35 -25.70 -34.03 21.53
N TYR A 36 -24.80 -34.56 22.37
CA TYR A 36 -23.44 -34.03 22.50
C TYR A 36 -22.62 -34.16 21.22
N ILE A 37 -22.70 -35.31 20.53
CA ILE A 37 -22.02 -35.53 19.24
C ILE A 37 -22.54 -34.53 18.18
N PHE A 38 -23.86 -34.34 18.10
CA PHE A 38 -24.46 -33.38 17.17
C PHE A 38 -24.06 -31.94 17.49
N TYR A 39 -24.01 -31.54 18.77
CA TYR A 39 -23.54 -30.21 19.16
C TYR A 39 -22.07 -29.98 18.81
N TYR A 40 -21.22 -30.97 19.06
CA TYR A 40 -19.80 -30.89 18.71
C TYR A 40 -19.60 -30.68 17.20
N LEU A 41 -20.28 -31.49 16.38
CA LEU A 41 -20.22 -31.37 14.92
C LEU A 41 -20.84 -30.04 14.45
N PHE A 42 -21.94 -29.61 15.06
CA PHE A 42 -22.60 -28.35 14.75
C PHE A 42 -21.70 -27.13 15.00
N ILE A 43 -20.99 -27.09 16.15
CA ILE A 43 -20.03 -26.03 16.48
C ILE A 43 -18.88 -25.99 15.46
N LEU A 44 -18.38 -27.15 15.03
CA LEU A 44 -17.31 -27.22 14.05
C LEU A 44 -17.78 -26.69 12.69
N VAL A 45 -18.94 -27.14 12.21
CA VAL A 45 -19.40 -26.82 10.86
C VAL A 45 -19.95 -25.39 10.77
N MET A 46 -20.87 -25.00 11.65
CA MET A 46 -21.66 -23.78 11.46
C MET A 46 -20.92 -22.50 11.86
N PRO A 47 -20.58 -22.25 13.14
CA PRO A 47 -19.92 -21.00 13.50
C PRO A 47 -18.44 -20.96 13.13
N ILE A 48 -17.75 -22.09 12.97
CA ILE A 48 -16.32 -22.11 12.65
C ILE A 48 -16.10 -22.28 11.15
N ALA A 49 -16.46 -23.42 10.56
CA ALA A 49 -16.14 -23.68 9.15
C ALA A 49 -16.92 -22.79 8.18
N LEU A 50 -18.24 -22.61 8.35
CA LEU A 50 -19.02 -21.78 7.43
C LEU A 50 -18.68 -20.30 7.53
N VAL A 51 -18.46 -19.75 8.73
CA VAL A 51 -18.09 -18.32 8.86
C VAL A 51 -16.72 -18.07 8.22
N ASN A 52 -15.74 -18.95 8.46
CA ASN A 52 -14.43 -18.83 7.82
C ASN A 52 -14.51 -18.96 6.30
N LEU A 53 -15.38 -19.82 5.78
CA LEU A 53 -15.62 -19.94 4.34
C LEU A 53 -16.28 -18.67 3.78
N LEU A 54 -17.31 -18.13 4.45
CA LEU A 54 -18.02 -16.92 4.01
C LEU A 54 -17.11 -15.70 4.04
N ILE A 55 -16.28 -15.56 5.09
CA ILE A 55 -15.26 -14.51 5.15
C ILE A 55 -14.23 -14.70 4.05
N GLY A 56 -13.75 -15.92 3.83
CA GLY A 56 -12.78 -16.20 2.77
C GLY A 56 -13.31 -15.88 1.37
N LEU A 57 -14.57 -16.22 1.08
CA LEU A 57 -15.23 -15.84 -0.18
C LEU A 57 -15.42 -14.33 -0.29
N ALA A 58 -15.91 -13.69 0.76
CA ALA A 58 -16.12 -12.25 0.78
C ALA A 58 -14.81 -11.47 0.57
N VAL A 59 -13.72 -11.91 1.22
CA VAL A 59 -12.39 -11.30 1.06
C VAL A 59 -11.86 -11.52 -0.36
N GLY A 60 -12.03 -12.73 -0.92
CA GLY A 60 -11.65 -13.01 -2.31
C GLY A 60 -12.43 -12.14 -3.32
N ASP A 61 -13.73 -11.95 -3.11
CA ASP A 61 -14.56 -11.06 -3.91
C ASP A 61 -14.13 -9.59 -3.77
N ILE A 62 -13.81 -9.16 -2.54
CA ILE A 62 -13.33 -7.79 -2.27
C ILE A 62 -11.99 -7.54 -2.96
N GLU A 63 -11.04 -8.48 -2.92
CA GLU A 63 -9.73 -8.32 -3.57
C GLU A 63 -9.87 -8.15 -5.09
N ALA A 64 -10.74 -8.95 -5.73
CA ALA A 64 -11.02 -8.83 -7.16
C ALA A 64 -11.68 -7.48 -7.51
N ILE A 65 -12.59 -6.99 -6.66
CA ILE A 65 -13.22 -5.69 -6.83
C ILE A 65 -12.20 -4.56 -6.62
N GLN A 66 -11.34 -4.64 -5.61
CA GLN A 66 -10.36 -3.61 -5.27
C GLN A 66 -9.40 -3.34 -6.44
N LYS A 67 -8.90 -4.39 -7.11
CA LYS A 67 -8.03 -4.27 -8.29
C LYS A 67 -8.64 -3.47 -9.44
N THR A 68 -9.96 -3.42 -9.54
CA THR A 68 -10.69 -2.71 -10.61
C THR A 68 -11.47 -1.49 -10.13
N ALA A 69 -11.56 -1.29 -8.81
CA ALA A 69 -12.39 -0.27 -8.18
C ALA A 69 -11.92 1.14 -8.53
N PHE A 70 -10.62 1.38 -8.56
CA PHE A 70 -10.06 2.69 -8.90
C PHE A 70 -10.49 3.15 -10.29
N LEU A 71 -10.19 2.35 -11.32
CA LEU A 71 -10.51 2.68 -12.69
C LEU A 71 -12.03 2.79 -12.88
N ARG A 72 -12.80 1.92 -12.23
CA ARG A 72 -14.27 1.98 -12.23
C ARG A 72 -14.78 3.28 -11.59
N ASN A 73 -14.15 3.75 -10.51
CA ASN A 73 -14.53 4.99 -9.85
C ASN A 73 -14.19 6.23 -10.69
N LYS A 74 -13.00 6.29 -11.30
CA LYS A 74 -12.66 7.34 -12.27
C LYS A 74 -13.59 7.31 -13.48
N GLY A 75 -13.91 6.12 -13.99
CA GLY A 75 -14.89 5.93 -15.07
C GLY A 75 -16.28 6.46 -14.71
N LYS A 76 -16.76 6.24 -13.48
CA LYS A 76 -18.02 6.84 -12.98
C LYS A 76 -17.94 8.37 -12.96
N GLN A 77 -16.83 8.95 -12.49
CA GLN A 77 -16.63 10.40 -12.45
C GLN A 77 -16.65 11.00 -13.85
N ILE A 78 -15.95 10.39 -14.80
CA ILE A 78 -15.93 10.81 -16.21
C ILE A 78 -17.33 10.72 -16.82
N THR A 79 -18.04 9.61 -16.59
CA THR A 79 -19.42 9.43 -17.09
C THR A 79 -20.34 10.50 -16.53
N PHE A 80 -20.23 10.79 -15.23
CA PHE A 80 -21.01 11.84 -14.57
C PHE A 80 -20.73 13.22 -15.15
N ILE A 81 -19.46 13.56 -15.36
CA ILE A 81 -19.07 14.85 -15.97
C ILE A 81 -19.58 14.94 -17.41
N ALA A 82 -19.46 13.87 -18.19
CA ALA A 82 -19.95 13.82 -19.57
C ALA A 82 -21.48 13.99 -19.64
N ASP A 83 -22.23 13.41 -18.70
CA ASP A 83 -23.67 13.57 -18.61
C ASP A 83 -24.07 15.00 -18.24
N ILE A 84 -23.31 15.65 -17.35
CA ILE A 84 -23.48 17.07 -17.02
C ILE A 84 -23.17 17.94 -18.24
N GLU A 85 -22.03 17.72 -18.89
CA GLU A 85 -21.60 18.50 -20.05
C GLU A 85 -22.64 18.47 -21.17
N ARG A 86 -23.24 17.30 -21.43
CA ARG A 86 -24.32 17.14 -22.42
C ARG A 86 -25.58 17.92 -22.09
N LYS A 87 -25.90 18.08 -20.80
CA LYS A 87 -27.10 18.81 -20.34
C LYS A 87 -26.87 20.30 -20.14
N PHE A 88 -25.62 20.75 -20.01
CA PHE A 88 -25.30 22.14 -19.74
C PHE A 88 -25.32 23.03 -21.01
N PRO A 89 -25.75 24.30 -20.90
CA PRO A 89 -25.71 25.23 -22.03
C PRO A 89 -24.27 25.50 -22.50
N LYS A 90 -24.03 25.37 -23.81
CA LYS A 90 -22.69 25.51 -24.43
C LYS A 90 -22.00 26.86 -24.18
N PHE A 91 -22.75 27.92 -23.84
CA PHE A 91 -22.15 29.22 -23.56
C PHE A 91 -21.39 29.24 -22.22
N PHE A 92 -21.85 28.48 -21.22
CA PHE A 92 -21.18 28.38 -19.93
C PHE A 92 -19.92 27.51 -20.02
N THR A 93 -20.02 26.36 -20.69
CA THR A 93 -18.88 25.45 -20.85
C THR A 93 -17.75 26.12 -21.65
N ARG A 94 -18.09 26.86 -22.72
CA ARG A 94 -17.10 27.61 -23.51
C ARG A 94 -16.43 28.77 -22.76
N ARG A 95 -17.12 29.37 -21.80
CA ARG A 95 -16.58 30.43 -20.93
C ARG A 95 -15.63 29.88 -19.86
N MET A 96 -15.92 28.67 -19.36
CA MET A 96 -15.20 28.04 -18.25
C MET A 96 -14.06 27.11 -18.72
N TYR A 97 -14.06 26.71 -19.99
CA TYR A 97 -13.02 25.88 -20.58
C TYR A 97 -11.69 26.64 -20.66
N ASN A 98 -10.67 26.12 -19.99
CA ASN A 98 -9.28 26.57 -20.12
C ASN A 98 -8.44 25.39 -20.60
N ASP A 99 -7.75 25.56 -21.72
CA ASP A 99 -7.01 24.49 -22.40
C ASP A 99 -5.66 24.16 -21.72
N THR A 100 -5.19 25.04 -20.84
CA THR A 100 -3.87 24.91 -20.21
C THR A 100 -3.98 25.02 -18.70
N GLU A 101 -3.57 23.97 -18.00
CA GLU A 101 -3.40 23.96 -16.55
C GLU A 101 -1.91 23.82 -16.20
N ILE A 102 -1.33 24.86 -15.61
CA ILE A 102 0.09 24.88 -15.23
C ILE A 102 0.19 24.35 -13.79
N VAL A 103 0.53 23.07 -13.62
CA VAL A 103 0.78 22.46 -12.31
C VAL A 103 2.20 22.78 -11.87
N ARG A 104 2.36 23.74 -10.94
CA ARG A 104 3.66 23.99 -10.29
C ARG A 104 3.78 23.10 -9.05
N VAL A 105 4.63 22.08 -9.13
CA VAL A 105 5.00 21.24 -7.98
C VAL A 105 6.07 21.98 -7.17
N GLY A 106 5.90 22.07 -5.85
CA GLY A 106 6.96 22.55 -4.94
C GLY A 106 7.00 24.04 -4.61
N VAL A 107 5.95 24.83 -4.89
CA VAL A 107 5.89 26.23 -4.45
C VAL A 107 4.76 26.41 -3.43
N ASP A 108 5.12 26.49 -2.15
CA ASP A 108 4.21 26.85 -1.06
C ASP A 108 3.78 28.31 -1.22
N THR A 109 2.84 28.52 -2.15
CA THR A 109 2.35 29.84 -2.49
C THR A 109 1.29 30.22 -1.48
N GLY A 110 1.68 30.99 -0.48
CA GLY A 110 0.82 31.92 0.25
C GLY A 110 -0.45 31.32 0.88
N ARG A 111 -0.35 31.08 2.19
CA ARG A 111 -1.36 30.57 3.13
C ARG A 111 -2.74 31.30 3.19
N PHE A 112 -3.01 32.27 2.30
CA PHE A 112 -4.15 33.20 2.45
C PHE A 112 -5.43 32.83 1.69
N TRP A 113 -5.38 31.92 0.72
CA TRP A 113 -6.57 31.53 -0.07
C TRP A 113 -6.92 30.03 0.00
N LYS A 114 -6.50 29.31 1.06
CA LYS A 114 -6.91 27.90 1.30
C LYS A 114 -8.22 27.80 2.10
N ARG A 115 -9.24 28.58 1.72
CA ARG A 115 -10.56 28.52 2.37
C ARG A 115 -11.64 28.40 1.28
N GLY A 116 -11.70 27.27 0.59
CA GLY A 116 -12.83 26.99 -0.31
C GLY A 116 -12.62 25.85 -1.30
N THR A 117 -11.41 25.63 -1.79
CA THR A 117 -11.13 24.49 -2.67
C THR A 117 -10.38 23.45 -1.86
N ARG A 118 -11.12 22.48 -1.31
CA ARG A 118 -10.57 21.15 -1.07
C ARG A 118 -10.10 20.70 -2.45
N LYS A 119 -8.85 21.00 -2.80
CA LYS A 119 -8.17 20.34 -3.90
C LYS A 119 -8.26 18.89 -3.53
N GLU A 120 -9.12 18.15 -4.21
CA GLU A 120 -8.95 16.71 -4.33
C GLU A 120 -7.58 16.59 -4.98
N GLU A 121 -6.55 16.51 -4.13
CA GLU A 121 -5.32 15.84 -4.48
C GLU A 121 -5.79 14.56 -5.15
N PHE A 122 -5.52 14.43 -6.45
CA PHE A 122 -5.67 13.18 -7.15
C PHE A 122 -4.69 12.22 -6.47
N GLN A 123 -5.15 11.60 -5.40
CA GLN A 123 -4.56 10.42 -4.81
C GLN A 123 -4.76 9.33 -5.87
N ASP A 124 -3.74 9.19 -6.72
CA ASP A 124 -3.51 7.98 -7.50
C ASP A 124 -3.01 6.82 -6.60
N GLU A 125 -3.16 6.95 -5.27
CA GLU A 125 -2.86 5.97 -4.22
C GLU A 125 -3.57 4.63 -4.50
N ASP A 126 -4.81 4.68 -4.98
CA ASP A 126 -5.63 3.50 -5.28
C ASP A 126 -5.19 2.72 -6.54
N LEU A 127 -4.32 3.29 -7.40
CA LEU A 127 -3.79 2.65 -8.62
C LEU A 127 -2.57 1.77 -8.31
N LEU A 128 -1.92 2.02 -7.17
CA LEU A 128 -0.73 1.33 -6.68
C LEU A 128 -1.13 0.40 -5.54
N GLY A 129 -1.96 -0.59 -5.86
CA GLY A 129 -2.30 -1.64 -4.91
C GLY A 129 -1.05 -2.34 -4.37
N ASP A 130 -0.96 -2.41 -3.04
CA ASP A 130 -0.19 -3.36 -2.22
C ASP A 130 1.34 -3.43 -2.43
N ASN A 131 1.90 -2.60 -3.31
CA ASN A 131 3.33 -2.59 -3.64
C ASN A 131 4.03 -1.29 -3.19
N ASP A 132 3.31 -0.39 -2.53
CA ASP A 132 3.84 0.86 -1.98
C ASP A 132 4.84 0.60 -0.85
N GLY A 133 4.63 -0.43 -0.03
CA GLY A 133 5.61 -0.84 0.98
C GLY A 133 6.97 -1.24 0.39
N GLU A 134 6.98 -2.05 -0.68
CA GLU A 134 8.24 -2.50 -1.33
C GLU A 134 8.84 -1.43 -2.24
N ILE A 135 8.02 -0.66 -2.96
CA ILE A 135 8.50 0.41 -3.86
C ILE A 135 9.03 1.60 -3.05
N ASP A 136 8.38 2.01 -1.96
CA ASP A 136 8.87 3.09 -1.09
C ASP A 136 10.16 2.70 -0.36
N GLU A 137 10.28 1.43 0.06
CA GLU A 137 11.55 0.93 0.60
C GLU A 137 12.64 0.90 -0.48
N MET A 138 12.32 0.50 -1.71
CA MET A 138 13.28 0.47 -2.81
C MET A 138 13.70 1.87 -3.27
N THR A 139 12.81 2.85 -3.29
CA THR A 139 13.13 4.24 -3.63
C THR A 139 13.97 4.90 -2.54
N LEU A 140 13.65 4.67 -1.26
CA LEU A 140 14.46 5.12 -0.12
C LEU A 140 15.85 4.48 -0.12
N ARG A 141 15.95 3.20 -0.51
CA ARG A 141 17.25 2.51 -0.69
C ARG A 141 18.03 3.11 -1.86
N LEU A 142 17.38 3.40 -2.99
CA LEU A 142 18.02 4.03 -4.15
C LEU A 142 18.54 5.43 -3.82
N ASP A 143 17.76 6.27 -3.12
CA ASP A 143 18.17 7.62 -2.75
C ASP A 143 19.35 7.60 -1.76
N ASN A 144 19.32 6.69 -0.79
CA ASN A 144 20.45 6.46 0.11
C ASN A 144 21.70 5.98 -0.65
N LEU A 145 21.55 5.07 -1.61
CA LEU A 145 22.65 4.57 -2.45
C LEU A 145 23.24 5.69 -3.32
N THR A 146 22.41 6.52 -3.95
CA THR A 146 22.86 7.68 -4.73
C THR A 146 23.65 8.64 -3.84
N ARG A 147 23.16 8.93 -2.63
CA ARG A 147 23.86 9.78 -1.67
C ARG A 147 25.19 9.19 -1.20
N GLU A 148 25.29 7.88 -1.05
CA GLU A 148 26.55 7.19 -0.76
C GLU A 148 27.53 7.24 -1.93
N ILE A 149 27.06 7.05 -3.16
CA ILE A 149 27.86 7.17 -4.39
C ILE A 149 28.39 8.59 -4.54
N GLU A 150 27.58 9.62 -4.29
CA GLU A 150 28.04 11.02 -4.34
C GLU A 150 29.14 11.30 -3.30
N LYS A 151 28.96 10.81 -2.07
CA LYS A 151 29.99 10.91 -1.02
C LYS A 151 31.27 10.16 -1.43
N ALA A 152 31.15 8.97 -2.02
CA ALA A 152 32.28 8.20 -2.51
C ALA A 152 33.01 8.93 -3.65
N LYS A 153 32.26 9.52 -4.60
CA LYS A 153 32.80 10.32 -5.70
C LYS A 153 33.55 11.55 -5.19
N MET A 154 33.02 12.23 -4.17
CA MET A 154 33.72 13.34 -3.52
C MET A 154 35.03 12.89 -2.86
N ARG A 155 35.02 11.78 -2.13
CA ARG A 155 36.24 11.21 -1.52
C ARG A 155 37.26 10.79 -2.58
N GLN A 156 36.82 10.18 -3.66
CA GLN A 156 37.68 9.78 -4.78
C GLN A 156 38.31 11.00 -5.44
N LYS A 157 37.56 12.09 -5.64
CA LYS A 157 38.08 13.35 -6.18
C LYS A 157 39.16 13.95 -5.29
N ILE A 158 38.97 13.95 -3.98
CA ILE A 158 39.98 14.43 -3.01
C ILE A 158 41.22 13.54 -3.06
N MET A 159 41.03 12.21 -3.09
CA MET A 159 42.13 11.24 -3.17
C MET A 159 42.94 11.42 -4.46
N MET A 160 42.26 11.58 -5.61
CA MET A 160 42.91 11.91 -6.89
C MET A 160 43.76 13.18 -6.78
N GLY A 161 43.22 14.24 -6.15
CA GLY A 161 43.99 15.46 -5.89
C GLY A 161 45.23 15.23 -5.03
N SER A 162 45.14 14.40 -3.99
CA SER A 162 46.30 14.07 -3.14
C SER A 162 47.34 13.21 -3.85
N VAL A 163 46.91 12.30 -4.73
CA VAL A 163 47.80 11.46 -5.54
C VAL A 163 48.54 12.30 -6.58
N ASP A 164 47.85 13.27 -7.21
CA ASP A 164 48.49 14.22 -8.11
C ASP A 164 49.54 15.07 -7.37
N GLN A 165 49.24 15.55 -6.16
CA GLN A 165 50.23 16.27 -5.34
C GLN A 165 51.43 15.41 -4.97
N GLN A 166 51.22 14.14 -4.60
CA GLN A 166 52.31 13.21 -4.31
C GLN A 166 53.17 12.94 -5.55
N ARG A 167 52.55 12.81 -6.72
CA ARG A 167 53.24 12.65 -8.00
C ARG A 167 54.12 13.86 -8.31
N ASP A 168 53.62 15.08 -8.11
CA ASP A 168 54.38 16.31 -8.36
C ASP A 168 55.60 16.43 -7.43
N ILE A 169 55.47 16.03 -6.17
CA ILE A 169 56.59 15.97 -5.23
C ILE A 169 57.62 14.92 -5.66
N LEU A 170 57.18 13.71 -6.06
CA LEU A 170 58.07 12.66 -6.53
C LEU A 170 58.83 13.07 -7.79
N LEU A 171 58.18 13.81 -8.69
CA LEU A 171 58.84 14.41 -9.85
C LEU A 171 59.93 15.39 -9.45
N ALA A 172 59.64 16.32 -8.53
CA ALA A 172 60.63 17.28 -8.05
C ALA A 172 61.83 16.60 -7.37
N VAL A 173 61.59 15.49 -6.64
CA VAL A 173 62.65 14.68 -6.04
C VAL A 173 63.45 13.92 -7.09
N ALA A 174 62.78 13.30 -8.08
CA ALA A 174 63.46 12.56 -9.15
C ALA A 174 64.33 13.48 -10.02
N GLU A 175 63.86 14.70 -10.30
CA GLU A 175 64.65 15.75 -10.97
C GLU A 175 65.88 16.12 -10.14
N HIS A 176 65.73 16.28 -8.83
CA HIS A 176 66.85 16.60 -7.94
C HIS A 176 67.88 15.46 -7.83
N VAL A 177 67.45 14.21 -7.96
CA VAL A 177 68.32 13.01 -7.89
C VAL A 177 68.89 12.62 -9.27
N GLY A 178 68.45 13.27 -10.35
CA GLY A 178 68.99 13.07 -11.70
C GLY A 178 68.51 11.79 -12.40
N VAL A 179 67.32 11.30 -12.07
CA VAL A 179 66.74 10.08 -12.65
C VAL A 179 65.71 10.45 -13.74
N GLU A 180 65.91 9.99 -14.97
CA GLU A 180 64.95 10.21 -16.07
C GLU A 180 63.70 9.33 -15.90
N VAL A 181 62.54 9.96 -15.66
CA VAL A 181 61.26 9.28 -15.49
C VAL A 181 60.37 9.52 -16.71
N ASN A 182 60.14 8.47 -17.51
CA ASN A 182 59.23 8.51 -18.66
C ASN A 182 57.78 8.29 -18.19
N MET A 183 56.87 9.23 -18.46
CA MET A 183 55.48 9.17 -18.00
C MET A 183 54.48 9.08 -19.15
N PRO A 184 53.40 8.27 -19.00
CA PRO A 184 52.30 8.26 -19.96
C PRO A 184 51.51 9.58 -19.92
N SER A 185 51.06 10.02 -21.09
CA SER A 185 50.37 11.30 -21.33
C SER A 185 49.04 11.38 -20.59
N ARG A 186 48.72 12.57 -20.04
CA ARG A 186 47.45 12.87 -19.36
C ARG A 186 46.25 12.53 -20.25
N VAL A 187 45.39 11.60 -19.82
CA VAL A 187 44.02 11.50 -20.33
C VAL A 187 43.19 12.54 -19.57
N LYS A 188 42.83 13.64 -20.24
CA LYS A 188 41.85 14.58 -19.71
C LYS A 188 40.48 13.92 -19.79
N ILE A 189 39.87 13.67 -18.64
CA ILE A 189 38.47 13.26 -18.55
C ILE A 189 37.70 14.54 -18.21
N GLU A 190 36.87 15.01 -19.16
CA GLU A 190 35.91 16.11 -18.95
C GLU A 190 34.78 15.68 -18.01
#